data_AF-A0A1B6FCE2-F1
#
_entry.id   AF-A0A1B6FCE2-F1
#
_cell.length_a   1.000
_cell.length_b   1.000
_cell.length_c   1.000
_cell.angle_alpha   90.00
_cell.angle_beta   90.00
_cell.angle_gamma   90.00
#
_symmetry.space_group_name_H-M   'P 1'
#
loop_
_entity.id
_entity.type
_entity.pdbx_description
1 polymer ?
#
loop_
_entity_poly.entity_id
_entity_poly.type
_entity_poly.pdbx_seq_one_letter_code
_entity_poly.pdbx_strand_id
1 'polypeptide(L)'
;MFQYRLTLLLVIVLGTSGQHNAASGNTNNRIKVEDANERIAQLKSEMESLSQETDRLNAEKQQLTQNIQALKESCNTEVSGLTKTQDAMMVKAEENKKILVDLLKKIQDEEAEHIRLEEELKKLSEALELYEHQYEIVLGDLKLMERRRSNGTTARCNEVTNAIAVEAAENLSARSFITSRFTRRIPKVSPVQREIITLESKLRIAKIMKEKVEGIVRTSQREYENEDQLCKEKKTNINNLIEETKIALETSEHSIKLLDNDLKASIAFSEAVRLEIQTGKNFLLTLRDKIDSMRNAMRNYNEDSMCFNKIKSMD
;
A
#
# COMPACT_ATOMS: atom_id res chain seq x y z
N MET A 1 31.01 -22.14 3.68
CA MET A 1 32.15 -22.96 4.13
C MET A 1 33.45 -22.29 3.73
N PHE A 2 34.22 -21.71 4.66
CA PHE A 2 35.66 -21.49 4.47
C PHE A 2 36.35 -21.64 5.83
N GLN A 3 37.10 -22.73 5.99
CA GLN A 3 37.85 -23.01 7.21
C GLN A 3 39.20 -22.29 7.14
N TYR A 4 39.50 -21.44 8.12
CA TYR A 4 40.87 -21.06 8.44
C TYR A 4 41.15 -21.38 9.92
N ARG A 5 41.62 -22.61 10.15
CA ARG A 5 42.29 -22.98 11.41
C ARG A 5 43.63 -22.28 11.44
N LEU A 6 43.79 -21.26 12.29
CA LEU A 6 45.09 -20.67 12.59
C LEU A 6 45.59 -21.25 13.92
N THR A 7 46.27 -22.39 13.85
CA THR A 7 46.83 -23.07 15.02
C THR A 7 48.01 -22.26 15.56
N LEU A 8 47.83 -21.59 16.70
CA LEU A 8 48.93 -20.89 17.37
C LEU A 8 49.74 -21.93 18.18
N LEU A 9 50.84 -22.41 17.59
CA LEU A 9 51.74 -23.35 18.25
C LEU A 9 52.57 -22.62 19.32
N LEU A 10 52.13 -22.75 20.57
CA LEU A 10 52.78 -22.17 21.74
C LEU A 10 54.00 -23.00 22.13
N VAL A 11 55.15 -22.75 21.49
CA VAL A 11 56.39 -23.49 21.76
C VAL A 11 57.08 -22.91 23.00
N ILE A 12 56.74 -23.48 24.17
CA ILE A 12 57.52 -23.30 25.40
C ILE A 12 58.76 -24.21 25.31
N VAL A 13 59.92 -23.64 24.97
CA VAL A 13 61.22 -24.31 25.22
C VAL A 13 61.72 -23.86 26.58
N LEU A 14 61.58 -24.73 27.59
CA LEU A 14 62.30 -24.62 28.85
C LEU A 14 63.78 -24.95 28.60
N GLY A 15 64.56 -23.94 28.23
CA GLY A 15 66.01 -24.05 28.08
C GLY A 15 66.70 -24.01 29.45
N THR A 16 67.11 -25.16 29.97
CA THR A 16 67.93 -25.27 31.18
C THR A 16 69.31 -24.65 30.96
N SER A 17 69.57 -23.50 31.58
CA SER A 17 70.88 -22.84 31.53
C SER A 17 71.91 -23.59 32.40
N GLY A 18 72.78 -24.36 31.74
CA GLY A 18 73.92 -25.00 32.41
C GLY A 18 74.93 -23.98 32.95
N GLN A 19 75.43 -24.22 34.16
CA GLN A 19 76.46 -23.40 34.79
C GLN A 19 77.80 -23.54 34.05
N HIS A 20 78.44 -22.43 33.69
CA HIS A 20 79.89 -22.34 33.52
C HIS A 20 80.41 -21.09 34.24
N ASN A 21 81.16 -21.31 35.31
CA ASN A 21 81.81 -20.24 36.07
C ASN A 21 83.06 -19.75 35.33
N ALA A 22 83.11 -18.47 35.00
CA ALA A 22 84.32 -17.79 34.58
C ALA A 22 84.48 -16.50 35.40
N ALA A 23 85.22 -16.58 36.50
CA ALA A 23 85.53 -15.42 37.33
C ALA A 23 86.65 -14.60 36.68
N SER A 24 86.33 -13.40 36.17
CA SER A 24 87.30 -12.36 35.82
C SER A 24 86.68 -10.97 36.01
N GLY A 25 87.42 -10.05 36.65
CA GLY A 25 86.89 -8.95 37.47
C GLY A 25 86.24 -7.74 36.77
N ASN A 26 85.60 -7.91 35.61
CA ASN A 26 85.04 -6.79 34.84
C ASN A 26 83.69 -6.29 35.43
N THR A 27 83.78 -5.36 36.40
CA THR A 27 82.65 -4.64 37.01
C THR A 27 81.80 -3.88 35.99
N ASN A 28 82.38 -3.35 34.92
CA ASN A 28 81.66 -2.67 33.83
C ASN A 28 80.77 -3.61 33.00
N ASN A 29 81.12 -4.89 32.87
CA ASN A 29 80.26 -5.88 32.22
C ASN A 29 79.15 -6.38 33.16
N ARG A 30 79.42 -6.46 34.47
CA ARG A 30 78.42 -6.92 35.45
C ARG A 30 77.23 -5.96 35.54
N ILE A 31 77.51 -4.66 35.65
CA ILE A 31 76.49 -3.59 35.63
C ILE A 31 75.66 -3.62 34.34
N LYS A 32 76.31 -3.78 33.17
CA LYS A 32 75.60 -3.92 31.88
C LYS A 32 74.74 -5.19 31.76
N VAL A 33 75.05 -6.25 32.49
CA VAL A 33 74.27 -7.48 32.51
C VAL A 33 73.10 -7.38 33.49
N GLU A 34 73.26 -6.68 34.63
CA GLU A 34 72.16 -6.37 35.55
C GLU A 34 71.13 -5.42 34.89
N ASP A 35 71.56 -4.31 34.27
CA ASP A 35 70.70 -3.43 33.45
C ASP A 35 69.95 -4.22 32.36
N ALA A 36 70.65 -5.10 31.63
CA ALA A 36 70.05 -5.91 30.58
C ALA A 36 69.02 -6.92 31.12
N ASN A 37 69.29 -7.53 32.28
CA ASN A 37 68.37 -8.47 32.92
C ASN A 37 67.12 -7.77 33.47
N GLU A 38 67.27 -6.59 34.06
CA GLU A 38 66.15 -5.77 34.53
C GLU A 38 65.28 -5.30 33.35
N ARG A 39 65.91 -4.89 32.24
CA ARG A 39 65.22 -4.59 30.97
C ARG A 39 64.49 -5.80 30.40
N ILE A 40 65.08 -7.01 30.47
CA ILE A 40 64.43 -8.26 30.06
C ILE A 40 63.22 -8.58 30.95
N ALA A 41 63.30 -8.33 32.26
CA ALA A 41 62.17 -8.53 33.18
C ALA A 41 61.01 -7.57 32.87
N GLN A 42 61.29 -6.29 32.64
CA GLN A 42 60.29 -5.31 32.19
C GLN A 42 59.65 -5.71 30.85
N LEU A 43 60.47 -6.10 29.86
CA LEU A 43 59.97 -6.52 28.54
C LEU A 43 59.09 -7.77 28.61
N LYS A 44 59.38 -8.72 29.51
CA LYS A 44 58.51 -9.90 29.75
C LYS A 44 57.17 -9.49 30.34
N SER A 45 57.16 -8.63 31.35
CA SER A 45 55.93 -8.10 31.96
C SER A 45 55.05 -7.34 30.95
N GLU A 46 55.66 -6.47 30.13
CA GLU A 46 54.96 -5.82 29.02
C GLU A 46 54.39 -6.82 28.00
N MET A 47 55.15 -7.86 27.63
CA MET A 47 54.68 -8.90 26.69
C MET A 47 53.49 -9.69 27.26
N GLU A 48 53.51 -10.03 28.54
CA GLU A 48 52.46 -10.82 29.19
C GLU A 48 51.16 -10.01 29.33
N SER A 49 51.26 -8.75 29.76
CA SER A 49 50.14 -7.80 29.77
C SER A 49 49.54 -7.58 28.36
N LEU A 50 50.39 -7.43 27.34
CA LEU A 50 49.94 -7.29 25.95
C LEU A 50 49.30 -8.58 25.40
N SER A 51 49.75 -9.75 25.83
CA SER A 51 49.14 -11.02 25.45
C SER A 51 47.72 -11.11 26.01
N GLN A 52 47.55 -10.92 27.32
CA GLN A 52 46.25 -10.96 27.99
C GLN A 52 45.25 -9.98 27.34
N GLU A 53 45.68 -8.75 27.05
CA GLU A 53 44.82 -7.76 26.39
C GLU A 53 44.53 -8.12 24.92
N THR A 54 45.46 -8.75 24.20
CA THR A 54 45.21 -9.26 22.84
C THR A 54 44.21 -10.42 22.85
N ASP A 55 44.27 -11.30 23.84
CA ASP A 55 43.33 -12.41 24.01
C ASP A 55 41.93 -11.89 24.39
N ARG A 56 41.84 -10.89 25.28
CA ARG A 56 40.60 -10.19 25.61
C ARG A 56 39.95 -9.57 24.35
N LEU A 57 40.72 -8.83 23.55
CA LEU A 57 40.25 -8.21 22.31
C LEU A 57 39.89 -9.24 21.23
N ASN A 58 40.54 -10.41 21.20
CA ASN A 58 40.18 -11.49 20.30
C ASN A 58 38.83 -12.14 20.68
N ALA A 59 38.55 -12.29 21.99
CA ALA A 59 37.25 -12.75 22.47
C ALA A 59 36.14 -11.72 22.14
N GLU A 60 36.38 -10.44 22.42
CA GLU A 60 35.47 -9.33 22.08
C GLU A 60 35.15 -9.28 20.57
N LYS A 61 36.16 -9.44 19.72
CA LYS A 61 36.00 -9.57 18.26
C LYS A 61 35.11 -10.76 17.87
N GLN A 62 35.30 -11.94 18.47
CA GLN A 62 34.50 -13.12 18.17
C GLN A 62 33.02 -12.90 18.54
N GLN A 63 32.78 -12.34 19.73
CA GLN A 63 31.45 -12.01 20.21
C GLN A 63 30.75 -10.97 19.31
N LEU A 64 31.44 -9.89 18.94
CA LEU A 64 30.89 -8.88 18.01
C LEU A 64 30.55 -9.50 16.65
N THR A 65 31.39 -10.40 16.13
CA THR A 65 31.13 -11.09 14.85
C THR A 65 29.85 -11.93 14.93
N GLN A 66 29.61 -12.63 16.04
CA GLN A 66 28.39 -13.40 16.28
C GLN A 66 27.17 -12.48 16.43
N ASN A 67 27.28 -11.39 17.20
CA ASN A 67 26.20 -10.42 17.41
C ASN A 67 25.77 -9.74 16.10
N ILE A 68 26.72 -9.36 15.23
CA ILE A 68 26.42 -8.79 13.90
C ILE A 68 25.64 -9.79 13.04
N GLN A 69 26.04 -11.07 13.04
CA GLN A 69 25.37 -12.10 12.25
C GLN A 69 23.94 -12.37 12.78
N ALA A 70 23.78 -12.52 14.09
CA ALA A 70 22.47 -12.73 14.73
C ALA A 70 21.52 -11.54 14.49
N LEU A 71 22.04 -10.31 14.56
CA LEU A 71 21.28 -9.10 14.24
C LEU A 71 20.82 -9.09 12.78
N LYS A 72 21.70 -9.45 11.83
CA LYS A 72 21.36 -9.55 10.40
C LYS A 72 20.28 -10.59 10.13
N GLU A 73 20.37 -11.77 10.75
CA GLU A 73 19.39 -12.86 10.60
C GLU A 73 18.04 -12.51 11.22
N SER A 74 18.03 -11.97 12.43
CA SER A 74 16.81 -11.50 13.11
C SER A 74 16.13 -10.40 12.29
N CYS A 75 16.89 -9.37 11.89
CA CYS A 75 16.38 -8.27 11.10
C CYS A 75 15.75 -8.72 9.77
N ASN A 76 16.44 -9.59 9.02
CA ASN A 76 15.93 -10.11 7.75
C ASN A 76 14.63 -10.90 7.94
N THR A 77 14.49 -11.64 9.05
CA THR A 77 13.28 -12.40 9.37
C THR A 77 12.10 -11.48 9.66
N GLU A 78 12.29 -10.47 10.52
CA GLU A 78 11.25 -9.48 10.84
C GLU A 78 10.86 -8.66 9.61
N VAL A 79 11.85 -8.12 8.87
CA VAL A 79 11.63 -7.36 7.63
C VAL A 79 10.86 -8.19 6.61
N SER A 80 11.20 -9.47 6.41
CA SER A 80 10.45 -10.36 5.51
C SER A 80 9.00 -10.59 5.97
N GLY A 81 8.75 -10.68 7.28
CA GLY A 81 7.40 -10.78 7.83
C GLY A 81 6.57 -9.51 7.58
N LEU A 82 7.19 -8.34 7.75
CA LEU A 82 6.55 -7.05 7.47
C LEU A 82 6.26 -6.89 5.96
N THR A 83 7.23 -7.18 5.08
CA THR A 83 7.00 -7.14 3.62
C THR A 83 5.86 -8.06 3.19
N LYS A 84 5.79 -9.30 3.69
CA LYS A 84 4.66 -10.20 3.40
C LYS A 84 3.31 -9.66 3.87
N THR A 85 3.30 -8.91 4.98
CA THR A 85 2.08 -8.26 5.49
C THR A 85 1.65 -7.13 4.55
N GLN A 86 2.61 -6.32 4.10
CA GLN A 86 2.40 -5.27 3.11
C GLN A 86 1.90 -5.85 1.78
N ASP A 87 2.53 -6.90 1.25
CA ASP A 87 2.14 -7.56 0.01
C ASP A 87 0.69 -8.08 0.08
N ALA A 88 0.29 -8.70 1.20
CA ALA A 88 -1.07 -9.17 1.41
C ALA A 88 -2.10 -8.03 1.46
N MET A 89 -1.73 -6.86 2.00
CA MET A 89 -2.57 -5.66 1.96
C MET A 89 -2.67 -5.08 0.54
N MET A 90 -1.57 -5.07 -0.23
CA MET A 90 -1.56 -4.62 -1.63
C MET A 90 -2.45 -5.49 -2.53
N VAL A 91 -2.50 -6.82 -2.30
CA VAL A 91 -3.43 -7.71 -3.02
C VAL A 91 -4.88 -7.30 -2.76
N LYS A 92 -5.26 -7.08 -1.48
CA LYS A 92 -6.60 -6.58 -1.12
C LYS A 92 -6.92 -5.22 -1.73
N ALA A 93 -5.93 -4.33 -1.84
CA ALA A 93 -6.14 -3.01 -2.43
C ALA A 93 -6.49 -3.10 -3.93
N GLU A 94 -5.83 -4.01 -4.65
CA GLU A 94 -6.15 -4.28 -6.07
C GLU A 94 -7.49 -5.03 -6.24
N GLU A 95 -7.91 -5.86 -5.27
CA GLU A 95 -9.25 -6.45 -5.23
C GLU A 95 -10.33 -5.39 -5.00
N ASN A 96 -10.17 -4.52 -3.99
CA ASN A 96 -11.07 -3.40 -3.72
C ASN A 96 -11.18 -2.45 -4.92
N LYS A 97 -10.08 -2.16 -5.60
CA LYS A 97 -10.06 -1.36 -6.84
C LYS A 97 -10.90 -2.00 -7.96
N LYS A 98 -10.84 -3.34 -8.14
CA LYS A 98 -11.70 -4.04 -9.11
C LYS A 98 -13.18 -3.94 -8.74
N ILE A 99 -13.50 -4.07 -7.45
CA ILE A 99 -14.88 -3.93 -6.94
C ILE A 99 -15.40 -2.50 -7.19
N LEU A 100 -14.58 -1.47 -6.92
CA LEU A 100 -14.93 -0.08 -7.21
C LEU A 100 -15.20 0.16 -8.71
N VAL A 101 -14.38 -0.38 -9.61
CA VAL A 101 -14.58 -0.25 -11.06
C VAL A 101 -15.88 -0.94 -11.51
N ASP A 102 -16.19 -2.12 -10.97
CA ASP A 102 -17.45 -2.83 -11.27
C ASP A 102 -18.69 -2.11 -10.72
N LEU A 103 -18.61 -1.56 -9.50
CA LEU A 103 -19.68 -0.73 -8.91
C LEU A 103 -19.91 0.55 -9.71
N LEU A 104 -18.85 1.29 -10.06
CA LEU A 104 -18.94 2.51 -10.87
C LEU A 104 -19.58 2.22 -12.24
N LYS A 105 -19.22 1.11 -12.88
CA LYS A 105 -19.87 0.70 -14.12
C LYS A 105 -21.37 0.43 -13.93
N LYS A 106 -21.74 -0.31 -12.88
CA LYS A 106 -23.16 -0.58 -12.58
C LYS A 106 -23.96 0.69 -12.27
N ILE A 107 -23.34 1.67 -11.61
CA ILE A 107 -23.94 2.99 -11.38
C ILE A 107 -24.16 3.71 -12.72
N GLN A 108 -23.20 3.71 -13.64
CA GLN A 108 -23.36 4.29 -14.99
C GLN A 108 -24.43 3.58 -15.82
N ASP A 109 -24.48 2.24 -15.77
CA ASP A 109 -25.52 1.45 -16.45
C ASP A 109 -26.92 1.77 -15.88
N GLU A 110 -27.03 2.00 -14.56
CA GLU A 110 -28.28 2.37 -13.89
C GLU A 110 -28.69 3.83 -14.13
N GLU A 111 -27.74 4.79 -14.15
CA GLU A 111 -27.97 6.18 -14.54
C GLU A 111 -28.53 6.29 -15.98
N ALA A 112 -28.03 5.47 -16.90
CA ALA A 112 -28.57 5.39 -18.26
C ALA A 112 -30.01 4.86 -18.30
N GLU A 113 -30.35 3.88 -17.44
CA GLU A 113 -31.73 3.42 -17.27
C GLU A 113 -32.62 4.49 -16.62
N HIS A 114 -32.13 5.27 -15.65
CA HIS A 114 -32.88 6.38 -15.05
C HIS A 114 -33.28 7.40 -16.10
N ILE A 115 -32.34 7.84 -16.96
CA ILE A 115 -32.62 8.76 -18.07
C ILE A 115 -33.67 8.17 -19.03
N ARG A 116 -33.56 6.88 -19.36
CA ARG A 116 -34.52 6.18 -20.23
C ARG A 116 -35.93 6.13 -19.61
N LEU A 117 -36.01 5.88 -18.31
CA LEU A 117 -37.28 5.83 -17.56
C LEU A 117 -37.90 7.22 -17.39
N GLU A 118 -37.10 8.26 -17.16
CA GLU A 118 -37.57 9.65 -17.10
C GLU A 118 -38.19 10.09 -18.43
N GLU A 119 -37.53 9.79 -19.56
CA GLU A 119 -38.06 10.10 -20.89
C GLU A 119 -39.36 9.30 -21.19
N GLU A 120 -39.44 8.05 -20.74
CA GLU A 120 -40.62 7.19 -20.89
C GLU A 120 -41.79 7.67 -20.02
N LEU A 121 -41.54 8.06 -18.77
CA LEU A 121 -42.52 8.63 -17.86
C LEU A 121 -43.04 9.98 -18.38
N LYS A 122 -42.16 10.82 -18.93
CA LYS A 122 -42.54 12.09 -19.57
C LYS A 122 -43.48 11.87 -20.75
N LYS A 123 -43.10 11.01 -21.72
CA LYS A 123 -43.95 10.65 -22.86
C LYS A 123 -45.32 10.12 -22.43
N LEU A 124 -45.36 9.34 -21.35
CA LEU A 124 -46.61 8.82 -20.78
C LEU A 124 -47.47 9.93 -20.15
N SER A 125 -46.86 10.83 -19.38
CA SER A 125 -47.54 11.97 -18.74
C SER A 125 -48.16 12.92 -19.77
N GLU A 126 -47.38 13.33 -20.78
CA GLU A 126 -47.86 14.21 -21.86
C GLU A 126 -48.93 13.53 -22.74
N ALA A 127 -48.97 12.19 -22.76
CA ALA A 127 -50.02 11.43 -23.43
C ALA A 127 -51.27 11.31 -22.55
N LEU A 128 -51.13 11.10 -21.24
CA LEU A 128 -52.25 11.10 -20.30
C LEU A 128 -52.98 12.44 -20.31
N GLU A 129 -52.27 13.57 -20.20
CA GLU A 129 -52.83 14.93 -20.30
C GLU A 129 -53.66 15.11 -21.59
N LEU A 130 -53.11 14.69 -22.74
CA LEU A 130 -53.81 14.75 -24.02
C LEU A 130 -55.08 13.87 -24.05
N TYR A 131 -55.04 12.66 -23.51
CA TYR A 131 -56.19 11.76 -23.48
C TYR A 131 -57.23 12.17 -22.43
N GLU A 132 -56.84 12.76 -21.31
CA GLU A 132 -57.75 13.31 -20.31
C GLU A 132 -58.51 14.52 -20.87
N HIS A 133 -57.82 15.45 -21.55
CA HIS A 133 -58.49 16.52 -22.29
C HIS A 133 -59.39 15.98 -23.41
N GLN A 134 -58.98 14.96 -24.17
CA GLN A 134 -59.88 14.31 -25.14
C GLN A 134 -61.10 13.68 -24.47
N TYR A 135 -60.95 13.06 -23.30
CA TYR A 135 -62.05 12.49 -22.53
C TYR A 135 -63.01 13.59 -22.04
N GLU A 136 -62.51 14.70 -21.52
CA GLU A 136 -63.32 15.84 -21.10
C GLU A 136 -64.06 16.50 -22.28
N ILE A 137 -63.40 16.67 -23.43
CA ILE A 137 -64.01 17.19 -24.66
C ILE A 137 -65.11 16.23 -25.12
N VAL A 138 -64.83 14.92 -25.24
CA VAL A 138 -65.79 13.92 -25.74
C VAL A 138 -66.95 13.70 -24.76
N LEU A 139 -66.69 13.68 -23.45
CA LEU A 139 -67.73 13.61 -22.42
C LEU A 139 -68.56 14.91 -22.39
N GLY A 140 -67.90 16.06 -22.55
CA GLY A 140 -68.53 17.36 -22.72
C GLY A 140 -69.44 17.35 -23.94
N ASP A 141 -68.96 16.90 -25.09
CA ASP A 141 -69.71 16.79 -26.35
C ASP A 141 -70.90 15.80 -26.24
N LEU A 142 -70.70 14.65 -25.61
CA LEU A 142 -71.74 13.66 -25.35
C LEU A 142 -72.85 14.23 -24.43
N LYS A 143 -72.48 14.97 -23.37
CA LYS A 143 -73.43 15.76 -22.57
C LYS A 143 -74.09 16.86 -23.41
N LEU A 144 -73.33 17.53 -24.28
CA LEU A 144 -73.79 18.56 -25.21
C LEU A 144 -74.73 18.06 -26.32
N MET A 145 -75.27 16.84 -26.26
CA MET A 145 -76.57 16.58 -26.89
C MET A 145 -77.67 17.49 -26.27
N GLU A 146 -77.49 17.98 -25.04
CA GLU A 146 -78.24 19.11 -24.46
C GLU A 146 -78.19 20.41 -25.29
N ARG A 147 -77.00 20.74 -25.87
CA ARG A 147 -76.57 22.14 -26.06
C ARG A 147 -75.75 22.41 -27.32
N ARG A 148 -74.79 21.52 -27.68
CA ARG A 148 -73.90 21.56 -28.86
C ARG A 148 -73.05 22.84 -29.06
N ARG A 149 -73.01 23.76 -28.08
CA ARG A 149 -72.66 25.18 -28.30
C ARG A 149 -71.88 25.86 -27.16
N SER A 150 -71.11 25.12 -26.34
CA SER A 150 -70.57 25.68 -25.07
C SER A 150 -69.23 25.13 -24.55
N ASN A 151 -68.37 24.53 -25.39
CA ASN A 151 -67.12 23.88 -24.94
C ASN A 151 -65.91 24.27 -25.82
N GLY A 152 -64.69 23.99 -25.32
CA GLY A 152 -63.40 24.39 -25.92
C GLY A 152 -62.40 23.23 -26.03
N THR A 153 -61.10 23.55 -26.10
CA THR A 153 -59.96 22.60 -26.26
C THR A 153 -58.68 23.13 -25.57
N THR A 154 -57.53 22.46 -25.78
CA THR A 154 -56.24 22.52 -25.03
C THR A 154 -56.25 21.71 -23.71
N ALA A 155 -55.13 21.27 -23.13
CA ALA A 155 -53.70 21.56 -23.40
C ALA A 155 -52.82 20.30 -23.65
N ARG A 156 -51.48 20.46 -23.53
CA ARG A 156 -50.41 19.44 -23.57
C ARG A 156 -49.04 20.07 -23.20
N CYS A 157 -48.18 19.34 -22.48
CA CYS A 157 -46.78 19.66 -22.20
C CYS A 157 -45.76 19.05 -23.22
N ASN A 158 -44.52 19.57 -23.28
CA ASN A 158 -43.45 19.19 -24.24
C ASN A 158 -42.02 19.56 -23.73
N GLU A 159 -40.99 18.72 -24.00
CA GLU A 159 -39.53 19.04 -24.05
C GLU A 159 -38.84 19.61 -22.75
N VAL A 160 -37.51 19.62 -22.56
CA VAL A 160 -36.38 18.96 -23.28
C VAL A 160 -36.03 17.62 -22.54
N THR A 161 -34.82 17.15 -22.14
CA THR A 161 -33.42 17.66 -21.92
C THR A 161 -32.38 16.70 -22.60
N ASN A 162 -31.16 16.31 -22.20
CA ASN A 162 -30.18 16.45 -21.07
C ASN A 162 -28.73 16.18 -21.67
N ALA A 163 -27.54 16.05 -21.05
CA ALA A 163 -26.92 16.10 -19.70
C ALA A 163 -25.39 16.42 -19.83
N ILE A 164 -24.62 16.64 -18.73
CA ILE A 164 -23.20 17.12 -18.70
C ILE A 164 -22.47 16.61 -17.41
N ALA A 165 -21.17 16.25 -17.28
CA ALA A 165 -20.03 16.07 -18.21
C ALA A 165 -19.38 14.65 -18.13
N VAL A 166 -18.29 14.24 -17.43
CA VAL A 166 -17.20 14.78 -16.55
C VAL A 166 -16.05 13.71 -16.52
N GLU A 167 -14.78 13.89 -16.11
CA GLU A 167 -13.80 15.00 -16.16
C GLU A 167 -12.32 14.45 -16.11
N ALA A 168 -11.45 14.78 -15.13
CA ALA A 168 -10.00 14.42 -15.06
C ALA A 168 -9.58 13.74 -13.71
N ALA A 169 -8.32 13.41 -13.34
CA ALA A 169 -6.96 13.58 -13.94
C ALA A 169 -6.09 12.27 -13.89
N GLU A 170 -4.98 12.02 -13.16
CA GLU A 170 -4.10 12.73 -12.18
C GLU A 170 -2.75 11.94 -12.02
N ASN A 171 -1.74 12.52 -11.33
CA ASN A 171 -0.72 11.91 -10.45
C ASN A 171 0.71 11.58 -10.98
N LEU A 172 1.71 11.59 -10.06
CA LEU A 172 3.16 11.41 -10.31
C LEU A 172 3.94 10.83 -9.10
N SER A 173 4.95 9.98 -9.36
CA SER A 173 5.84 9.32 -8.36
C SER A 173 7.21 8.95 -9.01
N ALA A 174 8.28 8.41 -8.38
CA ALA A 174 8.92 8.54 -7.05
C ALA A 174 10.44 8.19 -7.18
N ARG A 175 11.32 8.44 -6.17
CA ARG A 175 12.80 8.20 -6.22
C ARG A 175 13.45 7.86 -4.85
N SER A 176 14.63 7.21 -4.81
CA SER A 176 15.46 6.92 -3.61
C SER A 176 16.94 6.58 -3.94
N PHE A 177 17.86 6.54 -2.95
CA PHE A 177 19.31 6.24 -3.14
C PHE A 177 20.05 5.81 -1.83
N ILE A 178 21.16 5.03 -1.91
CA ILE A 178 21.94 4.47 -0.77
C ILE A 178 23.44 4.30 -1.14
N THR A 179 24.42 4.49 -0.23
CA THR A 179 25.88 4.29 -0.53
C THR A 179 26.79 3.83 0.65
N SER A 180 28.01 3.36 0.29
CA SER A 180 29.30 3.41 1.04
C SER A 180 29.64 2.41 2.18
N ARG A 181 30.95 2.04 2.26
CA ARG A 181 31.67 1.34 3.37
C ARG A 181 33.21 1.50 3.17
N PHE A 182 34.07 1.29 4.18
CA PHE A 182 35.50 1.72 4.16
C PHE A 182 36.51 0.80 4.92
N THR A 183 37.81 0.85 4.58
CA THR A 183 38.94 0.12 5.24
C THR A 183 40.28 0.91 5.25
N ARG A 184 41.32 0.52 6.03
CA ARG A 184 42.71 1.07 6.03
C ARG A 184 43.72 0.29 6.95
N ARG A 185 44.96 0.83 7.11
CA ARG A 185 46.12 0.38 7.93
C ARG A 185 47.12 -0.61 7.26
N ILE A 186 48.16 -1.05 7.98
CA ILE A 186 49.53 -1.32 7.44
C ILE A 186 50.20 -2.65 7.93
N PRO A 187 51.22 -3.22 7.24
CA PRO A 187 51.96 -4.43 7.66
C PRO A 187 53.03 -4.27 8.79
N LYS A 188 53.87 -5.32 8.96
CA LYS A 188 55.04 -5.39 9.89
C LYS A 188 56.28 -4.64 9.37
N VAL A 189 57.27 -4.46 10.25
CA VAL A 189 58.67 -4.07 9.89
C VAL A 189 59.72 -5.01 10.57
N SER A 190 60.74 -4.49 11.24
CA SER A 190 62.07 -5.11 11.44
C SER A 190 62.23 -6.23 12.51
N PRO A 191 62.96 -7.31 12.17
CA PRO A 191 63.58 -8.26 13.12
C PRO A 191 65.12 -8.38 12.93
N VAL A 192 65.94 -7.94 13.90
CA VAL A 192 67.41 -7.77 13.72
C VAL A 192 68.24 -8.54 14.78
N GLN A 193 69.10 -7.89 15.59
CA GLN A 193 69.97 -8.53 16.60
C GLN A 193 69.18 -9.51 17.49
N ARG A 194 69.65 -10.75 17.58
CA ARG A 194 68.77 -11.91 17.38
C ARG A 194 67.71 -12.19 18.46
N GLU A 195 67.82 -11.65 19.66
CA GLU A 195 66.76 -11.79 20.68
C GLU A 195 66.48 -10.53 21.53
N ILE A 196 67.19 -9.40 21.35
CA ILE A 196 66.67 -8.08 21.82
C ILE A 196 65.89 -7.46 20.67
N ILE A 197 66.51 -7.19 19.53
CA ILE A 197 65.77 -6.83 18.32
C ILE A 197 65.12 -8.08 17.66
N THR A 198 64.91 -9.17 18.42
CA THR A 198 63.73 -10.03 18.23
C THR A 198 62.77 -10.22 19.43
N LEU A 199 63.10 -9.98 20.71
CA LEU A 199 62.07 -9.75 21.76
C LEU A 199 61.34 -8.43 21.56
N GLU A 200 62.05 -7.33 21.28
CA GLU A 200 61.48 -6.08 20.79
C GLU A 200 60.78 -6.25 19.45
N SER A 201 61.21 -7.19 18.59
CA SER A 201 60.45 -7.51 17.37
C SER A 201 59.17 -8.27 17.72
N LYS A 202 59.19 -9.23 18.66
CA LYS A 202 58.01 -9.94 19.16
C LYS A 202 57.07 -9.00 19.89
N LEU A 203 57.56 -8.08 20.70
CA LEU A 203 56.82 -7.00 21.37
C LEU A 203 56.27 -6.01 20.34
N ARG A 204 57.04 -5.60 19.33
CA ARG A 204 56.57 -4.73 18.24
C ARG A 204 55.53 -5.44 17.37
N ILE A 205 55.69 -6.74 17.13
CA ILE A 205 54.70 -7.60 16.46
C ILE A 205 53.46 -7.76 17.33
N ALA A 206 53.58 -7.92 18.66
CA ALA A 206 52.47 -8.02 19.60
C ALA A 206 51.72 -6.68 19.72
N LYS A 207 52.43 -5.55 19.79
CA LYS A 207 51.85 -4.20 19.73
C LYS A 207 51.13 -3.98 18.38
N ILE A 208 51.73 -4.34 17.25
CA ILE A 208 51.07 -4.30 15.92
C ILE A 208 49.87 -5.25 15.84
N MET A 209 49.94 -6.45 16.43
CA MET A 209 48.83 -7.41 16.49
C MET A 209 47.69 -6.88 17.35
N LYS A 210 47.97 -6.38 18.56
CA LYS A 210 47.00 -5.69 19.42
C LYS A 210 46.34 -4.54 18.68
N GLU A 211 47.10 -3.59 18.14
CA GLU A 211 46.55 -2.46 17.36
C GLU A 211 45.72 -2.92 16.15
N LYS A 212 46.07 -4.04 15.53
CA LYS A 212 45.29 -4.64 14.44
C LYS A 212 44.00 -5.27 14.95
N VAL A 213 44.00 -5.96 16.09
CA VAL A 213 42.78 -6.53 16.69
C VAL A 213 41.88 -5.40 17.21
N GLU A 214 42.42 -4.39 17.90
CA GLU A 214 41.68 -3.17 18.28
C GLU A 214 41.06 -2.49 17.07
N GLY A 215 41.83 -2.32 15.98
CA GLY A 215 41.32 -1.74 14.73
C GLY A 215 40.19 -2.56 14.11
N ILE A 216 40.23 -3.89 14.24
CA ILE A 216 39.13 -4.78 13.82
C ILE A 216 37.94 -4.62 14.77
N VAL A 217 38.12 -4.68 16.09
CA VAL A 217 37.05 -4.51 17.10
C VAL A 217 36.31 -3.19 16.89
N ARG A 218 37.03 -2.05 16.79
CA ARG A 218 36.43 -0.73 16.51
C ARG A 218 35.76 -0.63 15.13
N THR A 219 36.05 -1.55 14.21
CA THR A 219 35.39 -1.61 12.89
C THR A 219 34.14 -2.49 12.96
N SER A 220 34.20 -3.63 13.64
CA SER A 220 33.05 -4.48 13.93
C SER A 220 32.01 -3.77 14.82
N GLN A 221 32.44 -3.00 15.82
CA GLN A 221 31.55 -2.17 16.65
C GLN A 221 30.70 -1.21 15.79
N ARG A 222 31.38 -0.46 14.90
CA ARG A 222 30.70 0.44 13.95
C ARG A 222 29.88 -0.33 12.91
N GLU A 223 30.29 -1.52 12.48
CA GLU A 223 29.45 -2.35 11.62
C GLU A 223 28.14 -2.73 12.33
N TYR A 224 28.21 -3.20 13.57
CA TYR A 224 27.03 -3.53 14.39
C TYR A 224 26.07 -2.34 14.53
N GLU A 225 26.60 -1.16 14.90
CA GLU A 225 25.82 0.07 15.04
C GLU A 225 25.15 0.48 13.71
N ASN A 226 25.86 0.40 12.59
CA ASN A 226 25.31 0.72 11.27
C ASN A 226 24.23 -0.28 10.80
N GLU A 227 24.36 -1.56 11.14
CA GLU A 227 23.38 -2.59 10.77
C GLU A 227 22.12 -2.53 11.66
N ASP A 228 22.26 -2.18 12.94
CA ASP A 228 21.14 -1.92 13.85
C ASP A 228 20.34 -0.68 13.41
N GLN A 229 21.04 0.43 13.11
CA GLN A 229 20.48 1.65 12.53
C GLN A 229 19.71 1.34 11.23
N LEU A 230 20.36 0.67 10.27
CA LEU A 230 19.75 0.30 8.99
C LEU A 230 18.55 -0.64 9.16
N CYS A 231 18.59 -1.54 10.14
CA CYS A 231 17.47 -2.42 10.45
C CYS A 231 16.26 -1.63 10.95
N LYS A 232 16.48 -0.72 11.92
CA LYS A 232 15.45 0.15 12.48
C LYS A 232 14.81 1.02 11.40
N GLU A 233 15.61 1.63 10.53
CA GLU A 233 15.13 2.43 9.40
C GLU A 233 14.27 1.60 8.44
N LYS A 234 14.72 0.39 8.03
CA LYS A 234 13.92 -0.51 7.18
C LYS A 234 12.59 -0.90 7.83
N LYS A 235 12.60 -1.28 9.10
CA LYS A 235 11.38 -1.66 9.85
C LYS A 235 10.41 -0.48 9.94
N THR A 236 10.89 0.71 10.29
CA THR A 236 10.06 1.93 10.36
C THR A 236 9.44 2.25 9.01
N ASN A 237 10.22 2.22 7.92
CA ASN A 237 9.71 2.52 6.58
C ASN A 237 8.62 1.53 6.14
N ILE A 238 8.80 0.22 6.36
CA ILE A 238 7.78 -0.77 5.99
C ILE A 238 6.54 -0.65 6.90
N ASN A 239 6.71 -0.39 8.19
CA ASN A 239 5.58 -0.15 9.11
C ASN A 239 4.75 1.08 8.70
N ASN A 240 5.40 2.16 8.28
CA ASN A 240 4.71 3.35 7.77
C ASN A 240 3.90 3.01 6.50
N LEU A 241 4.50 2.28 5.55
CA LEU A 241 3.81 1.82 4.33
C LEU A 241 2.64 0.89 4.65
N ILE A 242 2.78 0.00 5.65
CA ILE A 242 1.68 -0.86 6.13
C ILE A 242 0.53 -0.01 6.66
N GLU A 243 0.80 1.00 7.49
CA GLU A 243 -0.27 1.83 8.09
C GLU A 243 -0.93 2.75 7.05
N GLU A 244 -0.15 3.34 6.12
CA GLU A 244 -0.69 4.08 4.97
C GLU A 244 -1.59 3.19 4.10
N THR A 245 -1.14 1.96 3.78
CA THR A 245 -1.92 1.00 2.99
C THR A 245 -3.19 0.58 3.74
N LYS A 246 -3.12 0.41 5.07
CA LYS A 246 -4.25 0.07 5.92
C LYS A 246 -5.29 1.20 5.96
N ILE A 247 -4.89 2.46 6.12
CA ILE A 247 -5.79 3.62 6.06
C ILE A 247 -6.46 3.73 4.68
N ALA A 248 -5.69 3.51 3.60
CA ALA A 248 -6.24 3.50 2.24
C ALA A 248 -7.25 2.35 2.02
N LEU A 249 -6.98 1.16 2.56
CA LEU A 249 -7.90 0.02 2.55
C LEU A 249 -9.19 0.33 3.32
N GLU A 250 -9.10 0.81 4.55
CA GLU A 250 -10.26 1.15 5.39
C GLU A 250 -11.14 2.21 4.71
N THR A 251 -10.52 3.22 4.09
CA THR A 251 -11.22 4.24 3.30
C THR A 251 -11.90 3.64 2.07
N SER A 252 -11.19 2.80 1.32
CA SER A 252 -11.72 2.13 0.12
C SER A 252 -12.87 1.18 0.43
N GLU A 253 -12.78 0.38 1.50
CA GLU A 253 -13.86 -0.49 1.97
C GLU A 253 -15.10 0.30 2.41
N HIS A 254 -14.91 1.49 2.99
CA HIS A 254 -16.01 2.39 3.34
C HIS A 254 -16.69 2.95 2.09
N SER A 255 -15.92 3.45 1.11
CA SER A 255 -16.46 3.94 -0.18
C SER A 255 -17.21 2.84 -0.95
N ILE A 256 -16.68 1.60 -0.98
CA ILE A 256 -17.37 0.44 -1.58
C ILE A 256 -18.74 0.23 -0.95
N LYS A 257 -18.83 0.26 0.39
CA LYS A 257 -20.11 0.07 1.11
C LYS A 257 -21.11 1.19 0.86
N LEU A 258 -20.66 2.44 0.74
CA LEU A 258 -21.54 3.56 0.39
C LEU A 258 -22.09 3.39 -1.03
N LEU A 259 -21.22 3.19 -2.03
CA LEU A 259 -21.62 3.03 -3.43
C LEU A 259 -22.53 1.81 -3.66
N ASP A 260 -22.29 0.69 -2.96
CA ASP A 260 -23.15 -0.51 -3.00
C ASP A 260 -24.54 -0.27 -2.38
N ASN A 261 -24.64 0.56 -1.34
CA ASN A 261 -25.93 0.96 -0.77
C ASN A 261 -26.68 1.95 -1.68
N ASP A 262 -25.98 2.94 -2.23
CA ASP A 262 -26.56 3.95 -3.13
C ASP A 262 -27.05 3.29 -4.43
N LEU A 263 -26.27 2.35 -4.99
CA LEU A 263 -26.68 1.54 -6.15
C LEU A 263 -27.94 0.72 -5.85
N LYS A 264 -28.05 0.08 -4.68
CA LYS A 264 -29.27 -0.66 -4.29
C LYS A 264 -30.50 0.24 -4.17
N ALA A 265 -30.33 1.44 -3.59
CA ALA A 265 -31.41 2.42 -3.51
C ALA A 265 -31.82 2.91 -4.92
N SER A 266 -30.83 3.14 -5.79
CA SER A 266 -31.03 3.54 -7.19
C SER A 266 -31.80 2.50 -8.01
N ILE A 267 -31.44 1.22 -7.90
CA ILE A 267 -32.15 0.10 -8.56
C ILE A 267 -33.59 0.00 -8.04
N ALA A 268 -33.80 0.07 -6.72
CA ALA A 268 -35.14 0.01 -6.14
C ALA A 268 -36.03 1.19 -6.58
N PHE A 269 -35.44 2.38 -6.77
CA PHE A 269 -36.13 3.54 -7.34
C PHE A 269 -36.54 3.29 -8.81
N SER A 270 -35.63 2.78 -9.65
CA SER A 270 -35.95 2.37 -11.03
C SER A 270 -37.07 1.35 -11.11
N GLU A 271 -37.08 0.34 -10.22
CA GLU A 271 -38.15 -0.67 -10.17
C GLU A 271 -39.50 -0.03 -9.82
N ALA A 272 -39.54 0.90 -8.87
CA ALA A 272 -40.75 1.66 -8.55
C ALA A 272 -41.23 2.51 -9.75
N VAL A 273 -40.33 3.24 -10.42
CA VAL A 273 -40.67 4.05 -11.60
C VAL A 273 -41.17 3.17 -12.76
N ARG A 274 -40.58 1.99 -12.98
CA ARG A 274 -41.08 1.01 -13.98
C ARG A 274 -42.51 0.57 -13.69
N LEU A 275 -42.86 0.33 -12.43
CA LEU A 275 -44.22 -0.04 -12.01
C LEU A 275 -45.23 1.11 -12.19
N GLU A 276 -44.84 2.35 -11.89
CA GLU A 276 -45.67 3.54 -12.14
C GLU A 276 -45.91 3.75 -13.65
N ILE A 277 -44.87 3.63 -14.49
CA ILE A 277 -44.99 3.67 -15.95
C ILE A 277 -45.95 2.59 -16.46
N GLN A 278 -45.83 1.35 -15.96
CA GLN A 278 -46.74 0.27 -16.35
C GLN A 278 -48.19 0.55 -15.92
N THR A 279 -48.39 1.10 -14.73
CA THR A 279 -49.71 1.46 -14.20
C THR A 279 -50.36 2.58 -15.02
N GLY A 280 -49.61 3.65 -15.31
CA GLY A 280 -50.08 4.76 -16.15
C GLY A 280 -50.40 4.33 -17.58
N LYS A 281 -49.62 3.40 -18.17
CA LYS A 281 -49.93 2.80 -19.49
C LYS A 281 -51.26 2.05 -19.48
N ASN A 282 -51.52 1.25 -18.45
CA ASN A 282 -52.78 0.52 -18.30
C ASN A 282 -53.98 1.47 -18.11
N PHE A 283 -53.77 2.56 -17.36
CA PHE A 283 -54.78 3.61 -17.21
C PHE A 283 -55.06 4.34 -18.53
N LEU A 284 -54.02 4.69 -19.31
CA LEU A 284 -54.16 5.32 -20.63
C LEU A 284 -54.95 4.45 -21.62
N LEU A 285 -54.71 3.13 -21.62
CA LEU A 285 -55.52 2.18 -22.42
C LEU A 285 -56.99 2.21 -21.99
N THR A 286 -57.27 2.13 -20.69
CA THR A 286 -58.63 2.21 -20.14
C THR A 286 -59.32 3.53 -20.49
N LEU A 287 -58.58 4.64 -20.50
CA LEU A 287 -59.08 5.96 -20.87
C LEU A 287 -59.40 6.05 -22.37
N ARG A 288 -58.54 5.50 -23.24
CA ARG A 288 -58.79 5.38 -24.68
C ARG A 288 -60.05 4.57 -24.96
N ASP A 289 -60.21 3.40 -24.34
CA ASP A 289 -61.38 2.54 -24.55
C ASP A 289 -62.69 3.24 -24.14
N LYS A 290 -62.67 4.02 -23.04
CA LYS A 290 -63.79 4.88 -22.63
C LYS A 290 -64.09 5.98 -23.65
N ILE A 291 -63.07 6.65 -24.18
CA ILE A 291 -63.23 7.68 -25.22
C ILE A 291 -63.85 7.08 -26.48
N ASP A 292 -63.36 5.93 -26.95
CA ASP A 292 -63.86 5.31 -28.17
C ASP A 292 -65.28 4.74 -27.97
N SER A 293 -65.61 4.23 -26.78
CA SER A 293 -66.99 3.90 -26.39
C SER A 293 -67.92 5.12 -26.44
N MET A 294 -67.52 6.26 -25.86
CA MET A 294 -68.30 7.51 -25.95
C MET A 294 -68.41 8.03 -27.39
N ARG A 295 -67.35 7.94 -28.20
CA ARG A 295 -67.40 8.28 -29.63
C ARG A 295 -68.38 7.41 -30.40
N ASN A 296 -68.44 6.11 -30.11
CA ASN A 296 -69.43 5.21 -30.71
C ASN A 296 -70.86 5.58 -30.27
N ALA A 297 -71.08 5.89 -28.99
CA ALA A 297 -72.38 6.40 -28.51
C ALA A 297 -72.78 7.71 -29.22
N MET A 298 -71.86 8.64 -29.43
CA MET A 298 -72.12 9.87 -30.20
C MET A 298 -72.45 9.60 -31.68
N ARG A 299 -71.89 8.55 -32.31
CA ARG A 299 -72.26 8.15 -33.68
C ARG A 299 -73.71 7.67 -33.73
N ASN A 300 -74.13 6.84 -32.77
CA ASN A 300 -75.52 6.38 -32.67
C ASN A 300 -76.48 7.58 -32.52
N TYR A 301 -76.15 8.55 -31.66
CA TYR A 301 -76.93 9.79 -31.54
C TYR A 301 -76.95 10.66 -32.81
N ASN A 302 -75.92 10.60 -33.66
CA ASN A 302 -75.95 11.23 -34.98
C ASN A 302 -76.87 10.48 -35.96
N GLU A 303 -76.90 9.15 -35.92
CA GLU A 303 -77.83 8.34 -36.72
C GLU A 303 -79.28 8.58 -36.29
N ASP A 304 -79.55 8.63 -34.99
CA ASP A 304 -80.87 9.03 -34.43
C ASP A 304 -81.26 10.45 -34.83
N SER A 305 -80.31 11.41 -34.78
CA SER A 305 -80.53 12.78 -35.23
C SER A 305 -80.83 12.86 -36.74
N MET A 306 -80.12 12.09 -37.58
CA MET A 306 -80.42 12.00 -39.01
C MET A 306 -81.78 11.32 -39.27
N CYS A 307 -82.15 10.30 -38.48
CA CYS A 307 -83.47 9.67 -38.54
C CYS A 307 -84.57 10.67 -38.20
N PHE A 308 -84.41 11.43 -37.10
CA PHE A 308 -85.35 12.47 -36.68
C PHE A 308 -85.48 13.60 -37.72
N ASN A 309 -84.35 14.10 -38.23
CA ASN A 309 -84.33 15.11 -39.31
C ASN A 309 -85.02 14.60 -40.58
N LYS A 310 -84.86 13.31 -40.91
CA LYS A 310 -85.52 12.69 -42.06
C LYS A 310 -87.03 12.56 -41.85
N ILE A 311 -87.49 12.11 -40.68
CA ILE A 311 -88.92 12.06 -40.33
C ILE A 311 -89.55 13.46 -40.43
N LYS A 312 -88.95 14.47 -39.79
CA LYS A 312 -89.45 15.86 -39.86
C LYS A 312 -89.18 16.57 -41.20
N SER A 313 -88.68 15.85 -42.21
CA SER A 313 -88.66 16.28 -43.62
C SER A 313 -89.68 15.53 -44.51
N MET A 314 -90.36 14.52 -43.97
CA MET A 314 -91.41 13.74 -44.67
C MET A 314 -92.83 14.15 -44.26
N ASP A 315 -92.98 14.75 -43.07
CA ASP A 315 -94.12 15.59 -42.65
C ASP A 315 -94.04 17.01 -43.25
#